data_AF-A0A517YVL0-F1
#
_entry.id   AF-A0A517YVL0-F1
#
_cell.length_a   1.000
_cell.length_b   1.000
_cell.length_c   1.000
_cell.angle_alpha   90.00
_cell.angle_beta   90.00
_cell.angle_gamma   90.00
#
_symmetry.space_group_name_H-M   'P 1'
#
loop_
_entity.id
_entity.type
_entity.pdbx_description
1 polymer ?
#
loop_
_entity_poly.entity_id
_entity_poly.type
_entity_poly.pdbx_seq_one_letter_code
_entity_poly.pdbx_strand_id
1 'polypeptide(L)'
;MPNKITLNIPEDTELTVNVVKDIKSDPAPKPTPKPEPATKLDGIGMNLSHSDQEWGWWPISENDPAIDLLKTFPVIRTMNWEFGDCTVASQVQVCNWANADMWWCCFPQKNISEIEDDLKYIKSHLMGKLYFAYGNEMWASGNKTDQIIRERYGLAGRHEIKRSAQALVTLQKTLRGVALDSEEIARKDSKIRLNNIYIDCCVHEMKRSFEAARQIFSDDPDRLKCVIESHDENPWYSGVFSEGVGAGNFDALAIGSYFGAWAVPENIDGLTDDQILEVMFEKGLVDIGDKLPKKQEHKEVAGKYGVELFTYEGGQHFIIPRKVTSKDKARLGKLVRQAQADDRMNELTKLNIEMAKKSGISMFMAYSFHKQNMGKDPFEHIFKDLNTNTPKWRALMEYSIGN
;
A
#
# COMPACT_ATOMS: atom_id res chain seq x y z
N MET A 1 -29.76 28.17 0.71
CA MET A 1 -30.63 27.01 0.45
C MET A 1 -29.72 25.80 0.39
N PRO A 2 -29.80 24.83 1.31
CA PRO A 2 -28.86 23.72 1.30
C PRO A 2 -29.23 22.74 0.18
N ASN A 3 -28.26 22.42 -0.66
CA ASN A 3 -28.39 21.39 -1.69
C ASN A 3 -28.42 20.02 -1.01
N LYS A 4 -29.56 19.34 -1.12
CA LYS A 4 -29.78 17.99 -0.61
C LYS A 4 -29.16 17.01 -1.61
N ILE A 5 -27.95 16.51 -1.32
CA ILE A 5 -27.39 15.36 -2.05
C ILE A 5 -28.20 14.13 -1.63
N THR A 6 -28.92 13.53 -2.59
CA THR A 6 -29.70 12.31 -2.35
C THR A 6 -28.87 11.13 -2.85
N LEU A 7 -28.37 10.33 -1.93
CA LEU A 7 -27.76 9.03 -2.23
C LEU A 7 -28.87 7.99 -2.29
N ASN A 8 -29.05 7.33 -3.44
CA ASN A 8 -29.94 6.18 -3.56
C ASN A 8 -29.28 4.96 -2.91
N ILE A 9 -29.65 4.67 -1.67
CA ILE A 9 -29.32 3.44 -0.97
C ILE A 9 -30.53 2.48 -1.16
N PRO A 10 -30.33 1.21 -1.55
CA PRO A 10 -31.42 0.23 -1.66
C PRO A 10 -32.19 0.07 -0.34
N GLU A 11 -33.50 -0.14 -0.42
CA GLU A 11 -34.48 -0.06 0.69
C GLU A 11 -34.30 -1.09 1.83
N ASP A 12 -33.25 -1.92 1.82
CA ASP A 12 -33.13 -3.08 2.70
C ASP A 12 -31.95 -3.00 3.70
N THR A 13 -31.41 -1.81 3.99
CA THR A 13 -30.27 -1.65 4.92
C THR A 13 -30.72 -1.09 6.27
N GLU A 14 -30.96 -1.95 7.26
CA GLU A 14 -31.09 -1.54 8.67
C GLU A 14 -29.71 -1.46 9.34
N LEU A 15 -29.32 -0.25 9.77
CA LEU A 15 -28.17 -0.01 10.64
C LEU A 15 -28.67 0.26 12.06
N THR A 16 -28.41 -0.67 12.98
CA THR A 16 -28.73 -0.49 14.41
C THR A 16 -27.47 -0.11 15.17
N VAL A 17 -27.44 1.07 15.78
CA VAL A 17 -26.34 1.54 16.65
C VAL A 17 -26.81 1.54 18.10
N ASN A 18 -26.19 0.73 18.94
CA ASN A 18 -26.41 0.73 20.38
C ASN A 18 -25.40 1.66 21.07
N VAL A 19 -25.90 2.62 21.86
CA VAL A 19 -25.08 3.52 22.70
C VAL A 19 -25.02 2.95 24.12
N VAL A 20 -23.84 2.55 24.59
CA VAL A 20 -23.61 2.19 26.00
C VAL A 20 -23.09 3.43 26.73
N LYS A 21 -23.74 3.79 27.85
CA LYS A 21 -23.31 4.86 28.77
C LYS A 21 -22.63 4.29 30.01
N ASP A 22 -21.66 5.08 30.50
CA ASP A 22 -21.02 5.12 31.82
C ASP A 22 -19.87 4.14 32.11
N ILE A 23 -18.66 4.72 32.26
CA ILE A 23 -17.52 4.15 32.98
C ILE A 23 -17.08 5.15 34.05
N LYS A 24 -17.05 4.71 35.32
CA LYS A 24 -16.43 5.44 36.43
C LYS A 24 -14.97 4.99 36.62
N SER A 25 -14.11 5.91 37.04
CA SER A 25 -12.67 5.72 37.27
C SER A 25 -12.35 4.94 38.55
N ASP A 26 -11.37 4.04 38.48
CA ASP A 26 -10.75 3.33 39.62
C ASP A 26 -9.19 3.50 39.59
N PRO A 27 -8.46 3.21 40.69
CA PRO A 27 -7.13 3.75 40.99
C PRO A 27 -5.95 3.01 40.32
N ALA A 28 -4.74 3.57 40.54
CA ALA A 28 -3.49 3.30 39.82
C ALA A 28 -3.06 1.81 39.67
N PRO A 29 -2.45 1.44 38.53
CA PRO A 29 -2.21 0.05 38.15
C PRO A 29 -0.98 -0.59 38.81
N LYS A 30 -1.12 -1.88 39.14
CA LYS A 30 -0.02 -2.81 39.46
C LYS A 30 0.80 -3.15 38.20
N PRO A 31 2.02 -3.70 38.33
CA PRO A 31 2.87 -4.06 37.19
C PRO A 31 2.15 -5.02 36.25
N THR A 32 2.19 -4.71 34.95
CA THR A 32 1.45 -5.42 33.90
C THR A 32 2.01 -6.83 33.69
N PRO A 33 1.14 -7.86 33.64
CA PRO A 33 1.50 -9.17 33.09
C PRO A 33 2.04 -9.02 31.65
N LYS A 34 2.76 -10.04 31.16
CA LYS A 34 3.02 -10.15 29.71
C LYS A 34 1.67 -9.98 28.99
N PRO A 35 1.57 -9.09 27.98
CA PRO A 35 0.34 -8.91 27.26
C PRO A 35 -0.08 -10.26 26.68
N GLU A 36 -1.33 -10.63 26.94
CA GLU A 36 -1.94 -11.75 26.21
C GLU A 36 -1.86 -11.44 24.71
N PRO A 37 -1.59 -12.44 23.86
CA PRO A 37 -1.56 -12.22 22.42
C PRO A 37 -2.89 -11.59 21.98
N ALA A 38 -2.81 -10.51 21.20
CA ALA A 38 -3.99 -9.87 20.66
C ALA A 38 -4.82 -10.87 19.85
N THR A 39 -6.15 -10.77 19.93
CA THR A 39 -7.06 -11.53 19.06
C THR A 39 -6.68 -11.25 17.61
N LYS A 40 -6.55 -12.32 16.81
CA LYS A 40 -6.23 -12.18 15.38
C LYS A 40 -7.36 -11.40 14.70
N LEU A 41 -7.00 -10.34 13.98
CA LEU A 41 -7.96 -9.54 13.20
C LEU A 41 -8.22 -10.27 11.87
N ASP A 42 -9.37 -10.91 11.73
CA ASP A 42 -9.72 -11.60 10.49
C ASP A 42 -10.09 -10.59 9.39
N GLY A 43 -9.52 -10.76 8.19
CA GLY A 43 -9.81 -9.90 7.02
C GLY A 43 -9.08 -8.56 6.96
N ILE A 44 -8.29 -8.21 7.98
CA ILE A 44 -7.38 -7.06 8.00
C ILE A 44 -5.96 -7.55 8.24
N GLY A 45 -5.00 -7.12 7.42
CA GLY A 45 -3.58 -7.28 7.71
C GLY A 45 -2.84 -5.96 7.69
N MET A 46 -1.58 -6.00 8.13
CA MET A 46 -0.72 -4.84 8.23
C MET A 46 0.31 -4.84 7.10
N ASN A 47 0.37 -3.74 6.35
CA ASN A 47 1.47 -3.48 5.43
C ASN A 47 2.44 -2.46 6.06
N LEU A 48 3.66 -2.91 6.34
CA LEU A 48 4.74 -2.08 6.88
C LEU A 48 5.74 -1.63 5.79
N SER A 49 5.38 -1.76 4.51
CA SER A 49 6.25 -1.39 3.40
C SER A 49 6.58 0.11 3.42
N HIS A 50 7.85 0.42 3.14
CA HIS A 50 8.28 1.78 2.83
C HIS A 50 8.12 2.03 1.33
N SER A 51 7.51 3.13 0.92
CA SER A 51 7.50 3.52 -0.50
C SER A 51 8.80 4.27 -0.85
N ASP A 52 9.43 3.91 -1.96
CA ASP A 52 10.68 4.47 -2.50
C ASP A 52 10.55 5.89 -3.12
N GLN A 53 9.43 6.59 -2.95
CA GLN A 53 9.30 7.91 -3.57
C GLN A 53 10.26 8.91 -2.91
N GLU A 54 11.19 9.47 -3.72
CA GLU A 54 12.24 10.48 -3.48
C GLU A 54 11.84 11.74 -2.69
N TRP A 55 11.17 11.61 -1.55
CA TRP A 55 10.87 12.71 -0.66
C TRP A 55 11.79 12.66 0.54
N GLY A 56 13.10 12.57 0.27
CA GLY A 56 14.16 12.66 1.27
C GLY A 56 14.22 11.50 2.26
N TRP A 57 15.42 10.97 2.39
CA TRP A 57 15.86 10.28 3.59
C TRP A 57 15.82 11.31 4.71
N TRP A 58 14.81 11.26 5.57
CA TRP A 58 14.77 12.10 6.75
C TRP A 58 14.88 11.19 7.97
N PRO A 59 15.90 11.36 8.82
CA PRO A 59 15.97 10.63 10.07
C PRO A 59 14.69 10.95 10.85
N ILE A 60 14.06 9.91 11.41
CA ILE A 60 13.09 10.13 12.48
C ILE A 60 13.89 10.86 13.57
N SER A 61 13.44 12.06 13.95
CA SER A 61 14.12 12.86 14.95
C SER A 61 14.31 12.03 16.23
N GLU A 62 15.51 12.01 16.81
CA GLU A 62 15.77 11.30 18.08
C GLU A 62 14.82 11.73 19.22
N ASN A 63 14.21 12.91 19.08
CA ASN A 63 13.25 13.50 20.01
C ASN A 63 11.78 13.22 19.65
N ASP A 64 11.53 12.23 18.78
CA ASP A 64 10.19 11.82 18.42
C ASP A 64 9.57 10.95 19.55
N PRO A 65 8.43 11.34 20.16
CA PRO A 65 7.83 10.57 21.25
C PRO A 65 7.39 9.14 20.86
N ALA A 66 7.20 8.84 19.56
CA ALA A 66 7.01 7.45 19.11
C ALA A 66 8.26 6.63 19.32
N ILE A 67 9.44 7.21 19.09
CA ILE A 67 10.71 6.55 19.37
C ILE A 67 10.82 6.25 20.86
N ASP A 68 10.31 7.08 21.76
CA ASP A 68 10.38 6.80 23.21
C ASP A 68 9.43 5.67 23.63
N LEU A 69 8.20 5.62 23.11
CA LEU A 69 7.29 4.48 23.32
C LEU A 69 7.89 3.19 22.72
N LEU A 70 8.41 3.29 21.50
CA LEU A 70 9.08 2.20 20.80
C LEU A 70 10.35 1.74 21.56
N LYS A 71 11.16 2.64 22.12
CA LYS A 71 12.33 2.34 22.97
C LYS A 71 11.95 1.64 24.29
N THR A 72 10.68 1.70 24.73
CA THR A 72 10.22 0.90 25.89
C THR A 72 10.07 -0.58 25.57
N PHE A 73 9.97 -0.95 24.29
CA PHE A 73 10.00 -2.35 23.87
C PHE A 73 11.46 -2.83 23.83
N PRO A 74 11.82 -3.91 24.58
CA PRO A 74 13.21 -4.38 24.70
C PRO A 74 13.92 -4.63 23.37
N VAL A 75 13.13 -4.95 22.33
CA VAL A 75 13.57 -5.32 20.99
C VAL A 75 13.79 -4.09 20.07
N ILE A 76 13.02 -3.03 20.28
CA ILE A 76 13.11 -1.81 19.46
C ILE A 76 14.15 -0.83 20.03
N ARG A 77 14.52 -1.02 21.30
CA ARG A 77 15.61 -0.31 21.98
C ARG A 77 16.99 -0.47 21.32
N THR A 78 17.17 -1.52 20.52
CA THR A 78 18.42 -1.81 19.79
C THR A 78 18.38 -1.42 18.32
N MET A 79 17.27 -0.87 17.82
CA MET A 79 17.18 -0.39 16.44
C MET A 79 17.94 0.94 16.32
N ASN A 80 18.88 1.01 15.37
CA ASN A 80 19.58 2.25 15.08
C ASN A 80 18.69 3.16 14.23
N TRP A 81 17.95 4.04 14.91
CA TRP A 81 17.01 4.98 14.30
C TRP A 81 17.68 6.06 13.45
N GLU A 82 18.99 6.26 13.60
CA GLU A 82 19.76 7.24 12.82
C GLU A 82 19.76 6.93 11.31
N PHE A 83 19.38 5.71 10.91
CA PHE A 83 19.39 5.27 9.50
C PHE A 83 18.00 5.07 8.86
N GLY A 84 16.89 5.23 9.60
CA GLY A 84 15.54 5.11 9.00
C GLY A 84 15.21 3.73 8.41
N ASP A 85 16.01 2.69 8.69
CA ASP A 85 15.84 1.37 8.10
C ASP A 85 14.94 0.49 8.98
N CYS A 86 13.66 0.37 8.59
CA CYS A 86 12.78 -0.69 9.08
C CYS A 86 13.24 -2.03 8.50
N THR A 87 14.25 -2.65 9.12
CA THR A 87 14.80 -3.95 8.72
C THR A 87 13.72 -5.04 8.68
N VAL A 88 13.93 -6.09 7.88
CA VAL A 88 13.05 -7.26 7.86
C VAL A 88 12.84 -7.85 9.26
N ALA A 89 13.90 -7.87 10.08
CA ALA A 89 13.83 -8.31 11.47
C ALA A 89 12.83 -7.51 12.31
N SER A 90 12.84 -6.17 12.16
CA SER A 90 11.91 -5.29 12.87
C SER A 90 10.46 -5.55 12.47
N GLN A 91 10.19 -5.74 11.17
CA GLN A 91 8.85 -6.01 10.65
C GLN A 91 8.31 -7.34 11.17
N VAL A 92 9.13 -8.41 11.13
CA VAL A 92 8.77 -9.73 11.67
C VAL A 92 8.41 -9.65 13.15
N GLN A 93 9.19 -8.91 13.94
CA GLN A 93 8.94 -8.76 15.38
C GLN A 93 7.64 -8.00 15.66
N VAL A 94 7.35 -6.94 14.89
CA VAL A 94 6.08 -6.20 14.99
C VAL A 94 4.91 -7.12 14.65
N CYS A 95 4.97 -7.87 13.55
CA CYS A 95 3.92 -8.81 13.17
C CYS A 95 3.70 -9.90 14.23
N ASN A 96 4.78 -10.49 14.77
CA ASN A 96 4.68 -11.48 15.84
C ASN A 96 4.05 -10.91 17.11
N TRP A 97 4.45 -9.69 17.51
CA TRP A 97 3.89 -9.01 18.67
C TRP A 97 2.39 -8.72 18.48
N ALA A 98 2.01 -8.26 17.29
CA ALA A 98 0.62 -7.97 16.93
C ALA A 98 -0.20 -9.24 16.63
N ASN A 99 0.40 -10.44 16.66
CA ASN A 99 -0.22 -11.68 16.22
C ASN A 99 -0.83 -11.58 14.81
N ALA A 100 -0.10 -10.93 13.90
CA ALA A 100 -0.53 -10.61 12.54
C ALA A 100 0.29 -11.37 11.48
N ASP A 101 -0.34 -11.59 10.32
CA ASP A 101 0.37 -12.01 9.11
C ASP A 101 1.18 -10.81 8.54
N MET A 102 2.27 -11.09 7.84
CA MET A 102 3.21 -10.08 7.33
C MET A 102 3.00 -9.84 5.84
N TRP A 103 2.80 -8.58 5.44
CA TRP A 103 3.02 -8.16 4.05
C TRP A 103 4.46 -7.66 3.88
N TRP A 104 5.19 -8.25 2.94
CA TRP A 104 6.54 -7.83 2.63
C TRP A 104 6.70 -7.59 1.14
N CYS A 105 6.93 -6.33 0.78
CA CYS A 105 7.31 -5.94 -0.57
C CYS A 105 8.84 -5.84 -0.64
N CYS A 106 9.48 -6.71 -1.43
CA CYS A 106 10.91 -6.62 -1.69
C CYS A 106 11.23 -5.48 -2.67
N PHE A 107 12.25 -4.70 -2.36
CA PHE A 107 12.74 -3.65 -3.23
C PHE A 107 13.56 -4.18 -4.42
N PRO A 108 13.37 -3.65 -5.63
CA PRO A 108 14.13 -4.05 -6.82
C PRO A 108 15.65 -3.83 -6.72
N GLN A 109 16.10 -2.99 -5.78
CA GLN A 109 17.50 -2.77 -5.40
C GLN A 109 18.17 -4.09 -5.04
N LYS A 110 17.46 -4.96 -4.33
CA LYS A 110 18.00 -6.23 -3.84
C LYS A 110 18.26 -7.17 -5.01
N ASN A 111 19.41 -7.82 -4.97
CA ASN A 111 19.70 -8.97 -5.82
C ASN A 111 19.04 -10.22 -5.23
N ILE A 112 18.90 -11.28 -6.04
CA ILE A 112 18.17 -12.48 -5.60
C ILE A 112 18.74 -13.13 -4.33
N SER A 113 20.07 -13.08 -4.11
CA SER A 113 20.68 -13.64 -2.89
C SER A 113 20.26 -12.87 -1.64
N GLU A 114 20.19 -11.54 -1.72
CA GLU A 114 19.71 -10.71 -0.61
C GLU A 114 18.23 -10.98 -0.31
N ILE A 115 17.42 -11.20 -1.35
CA ILE A 115 16.00 -11.58 -1.21
C ILE A 115 15.89 -12.93 -0.51
N GLU A 116 16.68 -13.92 -0.92
CA GLU A 116 16.70 -15.24 -0.30
C GLU A 116 17.08 -15.18 1.19
N ASP A 117 18.07 -14.36 1.55
CA ASP A 117 18.50 -14.22 2.93
C ASP A 117 17.41 -13.61 3.82
N ASP A 118 16.71 -12.58 3.32
CA ASP A 118 15.53 -12.04 4.00
C ASP A 118 14.42 -13.08 4.14
N LEU A 119 14.11 -13.81 3.07
CA LEU A 119 13.05 -14.83 3.08
C LEU A 119 13.38 -15.97 4.05
N LYS A 120 14.63 -16.42 4.12
CA LYS A 120 15.09 -17.41 5.12
C LYS A 120 14.93 -16.88 6.54
N TYR A 121 15.24 -15.60 6.75
CA TYR A 121 15.03 -14.95 8.04
C TYR A 121 13.54 -14.92 8.41
N ILE A 122 12.68 -14.45 7.49
CA ILE A 122 11.23 -14.36 7.72
C ILE A 122 10.66 -15.74 8.04
N LYS A 123 10.96 -16.76 7.22
CA LYS A 123 10.49 -18.13 7.45
C LYS A 123 10.81 -18.64 8.85
N SER A 124 12.03 -18.36 9.32
CA SER A 124 12.56 -18.86 10.60
C SER A 124 12.01 -18.12 11.82
N HIS A 125 11.54 -16.88 11.66
CA HIS A 125 11.22 -16.01 12.80
C HIS A 125 9.77 -15.54 12.82
N LEU A 126 9.11 -15.39 11.67
CA LEU A 126 7.70 -15.02 11.61
C LEU A 126 6.86 -16.19 12.15
N MET A 127 5.84 -15.90 12.95
CA MET A 127 4.89 -16.89 13.46
C MET A 127 3.68 -17.04 12.53
N GLY A 128 3.30 -15.97 11.84
CA GLY A 128 2.20 -15.94 10.87
C GLY A 128 2.60 -16.32 9.44
N LYS A 129 1.69 -15.98 8.51
CA LYS A 129 1.87 -16.11 7.06
C LYS A 129 2.62 -14.91 6.48
N LEU A 130 3.32 -15.13 5.38
CA LEU A 130 3.99 -14.12 4.57
C LEU A 130 3.20 -13.90 3.27
N TYR A 131 2.77 -12.66 3.05
CA TYR A 131 2.31 -12.15 1.77
C TYR A 131 3.49 -11.42 1.11
N PHE A 132 4.09 -12.06 0.12
CA PHE A 132 5.32 -11.61 -0.53
C PHE A 132 5.03 -10.97 -1.89
N ALA A 133 5.41 -9.70 -2.05
CA ALA A 133 5.36 -8.99 -3.32
C ALA A 133 6.78 -8.60 -3.78
N TYR A 134 6.99 -8.57 -5.09
CA TYR A 134 8.22 -8.04 -5.68
C TYR A 134 7.99 -6.65 -6.27
N GLY A 135 8.61 -5.66 -5.62
CA GLY A 135 8.62 -4.26 -6.00
C GLY A 135 7.30 -3.53 -5.77
N ASN A 136 7.39 -2.25 -5.43
CA ASN A 136 6.25 -1.37 -5.22
C ASN A 136 6.05 -0.46 -6.44
N GLU A 137 4.78 -0.24 -6.82
CA GLU A 137 4.41 0.63 -7.95
C GLU A 137 5.18 0.32 -9.24
N MET A 138 5.28 -0.96 -9.61
CA MET A 138 6.00 -1.45 -10.81
C MET A 138 5.42 -0.92 -12.14
N TRP A 139 4.32 -0.18 -12.09
CA TRP A 139 3.71 0.52 -13.21
C TRP A 139 4.21 1.95 -13.39
N ALA A 140 4.78 2.55 -12.34
CA ALA A 140 5.18 3.95 -12.33
C ALA A 140 6.54 4.14 -13.03
N SER A 141 6.51 4.29 -14.36
CA SER A 141 7.72 4.58 -15.14
C SER A 141 8.42 5.85 -14.62
N GLY A 142 9.75 5.83 -14.50
CA GLY A 142 10.56 6.93 -14.03
C GLY A 142 10.75 7.01 -12.51
N ASN A 143 10.25 6.05 -11.73
CA ASN A 143 10.66 5.89 -10.34
C ASN A 143 12.04 5.20 -10.24
N LYS A 144 12.60 5.15 -9.02
CA LYS A 144 13.89 4.51 -8.75
C LYS A 144 13.89 3.02 -9.12
N THR A 145 12.77 2.34 -8.92
CA THR A 145 12.52 0.96 -9.36
C THR A 145 12.69 0.80 -10.87
N ASP A 146 12.10 1.68 -11.68
CA ASP A 146 12.28 1.72 -13.14
C ASP A 146 13.75 1.95 -13.51
N GLN A 147 14.44 2.85 -12.84
CA GLN A 147 15.87 3.08 -13.07
C GLN A 147 16.72 1.83 -12.78
N ILE A 148 16.53 1.19 -11.61
CA ILE A 148 17.32 0.02 -11.19
C ILE A 148 17.08 -1.16 -12.13
N ILE A 149 15.81 -1.41 -12.48
CA ILE A 149 15.48 -2.49 -13.42
C ILE A 149 16.09 -2.17 -14.78
N ARG A 150 15.99 -0.93 -15.25
CA ARG A 150 16.65 -0.56 -16.50
C ARG A 150 18.16 -0.80 -16.44
N GLU A 151 18.84 -0.37 -15.38
CA GLU A 151 20.29 -0.57 -15.23
C GLU A 151 20.66 -2.06 -15.19
N ARG A 152 19.93 -2.88 -14.42
CA ARG A 152 20.14 -4.34 -14.31
C ARG A 152 20.05 -5.05 -15.66
N TYR A 153 19.19 -4.57 -16.55
CA TYR A 153 18.97 -5.14 -17.87
C TYR A 153 19.70 -4.39 -19.00
N GLY A 154 20.62 -3.46 -18.67
CA GLY A 154 21.37 -2.70 -19.66
C GLY A 154 20.53 -1.74 -20.51
N LEU A 155 19.41 -1.27 -19.96
CA LEU A 155 18.46 -0.32 -20.54
C LEU A 155 18.67 1.11 -20.02
N ALA A 156 19.87 1.45 -19.55
CA ALA A 156 20.16 2.79 -19.05
C ALA A 156 20.08 3.83 -20.20
N GLY A 157 19.33 4.92 -19.98
CA GLY A 157 19.23 6.05 -20.91
C GLY A 157 18.22 5.88 -22.05
N ARG A 158 17.19 6.75 -22.09
CA ARG A 158 16.20 6.81 -23.19
C ARG A 158 16.81 7.01 -24.59
N HIS A 159 18.04 7.53 -24.65
CA HIS A 159 18.76 7.83 -25.90
C HIS A 159 19.61 6.67 -26.42
N GLU A 160 20.04 5.75 -25.54
CA GLU A 160 20.86 4.60 -25.95
C GLU A 160 20.00 3.44 -26.45
N ILE A 161 18.81 3.26 -25.88
CA ILE A 161 17.90 2.17 -26.26
C ILE A 161 17.37 2.31 -27.69
N LYS A 162 17.23 3.55 -28.21
CA LYS A 162 16.89 3.78 -29.63
C LYS A 162 17.92 3.20 -30.61
N ARG A 163 19.17 2.97 -30.18
CA ARG A 163 20.25 2.45 -31.04
C ARG A 163 20.38 0.93 -31.02
N SER A 164 19.74 0.23 -30.08
CA SER A 164 19.94 -1.22 -29.90
C SER A 164 18.64 -2.01 -30.00
N ALA A 165 17.88 -1.82 -31.09
CA ALA A 165 16.74 -2.69 -31.41
C ALA A 165 17.12 -4.18 -31.37
N GLN A 166 18.36 -4.52 -31.77
CA GLN A 166 18.90 -5.88 -31.68
C GLN A 166 19.05 -6.39 -30.24
N ALA A 167 19.47 -5.54 -29.29
CA ALA A 167 19.57 -5.90 -27.88
C ALA A 167 18.18 -6.09 -27.28
N LEU A 168 17.19 -5.31 -27.72
CA LEU A 168 15.79 -5.48 -27.31
C LEU A 168 15.20 -6.79 -27.84
N VAL A 169 15.43 -7.14 -29.11
CA VAL A 169 15.03 -8.44 -29.68
C VAL A 169 15.65 -9.58 -28.88
N THR A 170 16.94 -9.48 -28.58
CA THR A 170 17.67 -10.52 -27.83
C THR A 170 17.14 -10.65 -26.41
N LEU A 171 16.92 -9.53 -25.72
CA LEU A 171 16.35 -9.51 -24.38
C LEU A 171 14.93 -10.08 -24.37
N GLN A 172 14.05 -9.66 -25.29
CA GLN A 172 12.70 -10.21 -25.39
C GLN A 172 12.69 -11.71 -25.71
N LYS A 173 13.60 -12.17 -26.57
CA LYS A 173 13.79 -13.61 -26.82
C LYS A 173 14.18 -14.34 -25.55
N THR A 174 15.07 -13.78 -24.74
CA THR A 174 15.47 -14.36 -23.44
C THR A 174 14.31 -14.37 -22.45
N LEU A 175 13.53 -13.28 -22.37
CA LEU A 175 12.46 -13.13 -21.38
C LEU A 175 11.19 -13.90 -21.73
N ARG A 176 10.80 -13.93 -23.01
CA ARG A 176 9.54 -14.52 -23.49
C ARG A 176 9.71 -15.81 -24.29
N GLY A 177 10.94 -16.22 -24.61
CA GLY A 177 11.22 -17.37 -25.47
C GLY A 177 10.88 -17.16 -26.95
N VAL A 178 10.41 -15.98 -27.35
CA VAL A 178 9.99 -15.66 -28.72
C VAL A 178 10.74 -14.42 -29.21
N ALA A 179 11.39 -14.54 -30.37
CA ALA A 179 11.97 -13.38 -31.05
C ALA A 179 10.88 -12.71 -31.89
N LEU A 180 10.58 -11.44 -31.58
CA LEU A 180 9.80 -10.60 -32.48
C LEU A 180 10.70 -10.20 -33.68
N ASP A 181 10.08 -10.03 -34.86
CA ASP A 181 10.77 -9.54 -36.05
C ASP A 181 11.35 -8.13 -35.81
N SER A 182 12.63 -7.94 -36.12
CA SER A 182 13.32 -6.67 -35.97
C SER A 182 12.69 -5.55 -36.80
N GLU A 183 12.03 -5.86 -37.93
CA GLU A 183 11.30 -4.88 -38.73
C GLU A 183 9.94 -4.49 -38.10
N GLU A 184 9.24 -5.44 -37.46
CA GLU A 184 8.02 -5.14 -36.70
C GLU A 184 8.34 -4.29 -35.46
N ILE A 185 9.50 -4.56 -34.84
CA ILE A 185 10.11 -3.74 -33.77
C ILE A 185 10.70 -2.43 -34.31
N ALA A 186 10.76 -2.18 -35.62
CA ALA A 186 11.07 -0.85 -36.15
C ALA A 186 9.81 0.01 -36.36
N ARG A 187 8.66 -0.58 -36.71
CA ARG A 187 7.45 0.15 -37.16
C ARG A 187 6.55 0.80 -36.07
N LYS A 188 6.47 0.28 -34.84
CA LYS A 188 5.59 0.78 -33.74
C LYS A 188 6.21 1.96 -32.94
N ASP A 189 5.47 2.68 -32.10
CA ASP A 189 5.99 3.84 -31.35
C ASP A 189 7.06 3.44 -30.29
N SER A 190 8.23 4.08 -30.34
CA SER A 190 9.36 3.86 -29.40
C SER A 190 9.00 3.99 -27.92
N LYS A 191 8.00 4.81 -27.55
CA LYS A 191 7.59 5.01 -26.15
C LYS A 191 6.80 3.81 -25.61
N ILE A 192 5.90 3.25 -26.42
CA ILE A 192 5.13 2.05 -26.08
C ILE A 192 6.08 0.86 -25.86
N ARG A 193 7.14 0.76 -26.68
CA ARG A 193 8.14 -0.31 -26.58
C ARG A 193 8.91 -0.31 -25.26
N LEU A 194 9.39 0.85 -24.82
CA LEU A 194 10.17 0.97 -23.57
C LEU A 194 9.38 0.57 -22.33
N ASN A 195 8.08 0.86 -22.33
CA ASN A 195 7.20 0.45 -21.24
C ASN A 195 6.96 -1.06 -21.27
N ASN A 196 6.77 -1.67 -22.44
CA ASN A 196 6.57 -3.11 -22.54
C ASN A 196 7.81 -3.91 -22.11
N ILE A 197 9.02 -3.47 -22.49
CA ILE A 197 10.26 -4.13 -22.07
C ILE A 197 10.48 -3.98 -20.57
N TYR A 198 10.22 -2.80 -20.01
CA TYR A 198 10.30 -2.59 -18.58
C TYR A 198 9.34 -3.54 -17.83
N ILE A 199 8.09 -3.65 -18.29
CA ILE A 199 7.12 -4.61 -17.76
C ILE A 199 7.63 -6.05 -17.87
N ASP A 200 8.24 -6.44 -19.00
CA ASP A 200 8.81 -7.79 -19.17
C ASP A 200 9.92 -8.06 -18.14
N CYS A 201 10.78 -7.08 -17.88
CA CYS A 201 11.81 -7.16 -16.84
C CYS A 201 11.18 -7.29 -15.44
N CYS A 202 10.13 -6.51 -15.14
CA CYS A 202 9.40 -6.61 -13.88
C CYS A 202 8.83 -8.02 -13.68
N VAL A 203 8.15 -8.56 -14.70
CA VAL A 203 7.59 -9.91 -14.71
C VAL A 203 8.67 -10.97 -14.50
N HIS A 204 9.82 -10.83 -15.14
CA HIS A 204 10.93 -11.76 -14.98
C HIS A 204 11.46 -11.78 -13.55
N GLU A 205 11.65 -10.60 -12.95
CA GLU A 205 12.12 -10.50 -11.57
C GLU A 205 11.06 -10.99 -10.56
N MET A 206 9.77 -10.75 -10.82
CA MET A 206 8.67 -11.33 -10.03
C MET A 206 8.74 -12.86 -10.05
N LYS A 207 8.85 -13.48 -11.25
CA LYS A 207 8.96 -14.94 -11.38
C LYS A 207 10.14 -15.51 -10.61
N ARG A 208 11.33 -14.90 -10.78
CA ARG A 208 12.54 -15.35 -10.08
C ARG A 208 12.40 -15.25 -8.57
N SER A 209 11.82 -14.16 -8.07
CA SER A 209 11.63 -13.94 -6.64
C SER A 209 10.60 -14.88 -6.06
N PHE A 210 9.48 -15.11 -6.76
CA PHE A 210 8.45 -16.05 -6.34
C PHE A 210 8.95 -17.50 -6.33
N GLU A 211 9.75 -17.89 -7.32
CA GLU A 211 10.39 -19.22 -7.33
C GLU A 211 11.31 -19.41 -6.12
N ALA A 212 12.17 -18.44 -5.84
CA ALA A 212 13.06 -18.48 -4.67
C ALA A 212 12.26 -18.57 -3.35
N ALA A 213 11.18 -17.79 -3.22
CA ALA A 213 10.30 -17.85 -2.07
C ALA A 213 9.63 -19.23 -1.92
N ARG A 214 9.07 -19.79 -3.00
CA ARG A 214 8.46 -21.12 -2.98
C ARG A 214 9.48 -22.22 -2.64
N GLN A 215 10.71 -22.11 -3.11
CA GLN A 215 11.78 -23.04 -2.75
C GLN A 215 12.10 -22.97 -1.24
N ILE A 216 12.24 -21.75 -0.70
CA ILE A 216 12.55 -21.53 0.72
C ILE A 216 11.41 -22.04 1.62
N PHE A 217 10.15 -21.83 1.24
CA PHE A 217 8.96 -22.24 1.98
C PHE A 217 8.42 -23.62 1.55
N SER A 218 9.21 -24.45 0.87
CA SER A 218 8.73 -25.72 0.29
C SER A 218 8.25 -26.78 1.30
N ASP A 219 8.74 -26.71 2.54
CA ASP A 219 8.34 -27.54 3.68
C ASP A 219 7.12 -26.98 4.46
N ASP A 220 6.70 -25.74 4.16
CA ASP A 220 5.53 -25.10 4.75
C ASP A 220 4.86 -24.13 3.74
N PRO A 221 4.32 -24.67 2.63
CA PRO A 221 3.83 -23.85 1.53
C PRO A 221 2.60 -23.01 1.90
N ASP A 222 1.84 -23.41 2.92
CA ASP A 222 0.64 -22.69 3.37
C ASP A 222 0.97 -21.36 4.06
N ARG A 223 2.23 -21.19 4.51
CA ARG A 223 2.72 -19.93 5.09
C ARG A 223 3.12 -18.88 4.08
N LEU A 224 3.17 -19.19 2.79
CA LEU A 224 3.55 -18.24 1.74
C LEU A 224 2.37 -17.91 0.82
N LYS A 225 2.22 -16.62 0.51
CA LYS A 225 1.37 -16.10 -0.57
C LYS A 225 2.19 -15.16 -1.43
N CYS A 226 2.50 -15.54 -2.66
CA CYS A 226 3.12 -14.67 -3.65
C CYS A 226 2.05 -13.76 -4.27
N VAL A 227 2.23 -12.44 -4.16
CA VAL A 227 1.22 -11.45 -4.50
C VAL A 227 1.74 -10.51 -5.60
N ILE A 228 0.94 -10.33 -6.64
CA ILE A 228 1.20 -9.31 -7.67
C ILE A 228 0.49 -8.02 -7.26
N GLU A 229 1.27 -6.97 -7.01
CA GLU A 229 0.75 -5.62 -6.81
C GLU A 229 0.45 -4.93 -8.14
N SER A 230 -0.61 -4.11 -8.17
CA SER A 230 -1.09 -3.44 -9.37
C SER A 230 -1.68 -2.07 -9.10
N HIS A 231 -1.79 -1.25 -10.15
CA HIS A 231 -2.34 0.10 -10.05
C HIS A 231 -3.85 0.06 -9.85
N ASP A 232 -4.36 0.72 -8.82
CA ASP A 232 -5.78 0.78 -8.45
C ASP A 232 -6.73 1.38 -9.51
N GLU A 233 -6.28 2.37 -10.28
CA GLU A 233 -7.06 3.04 -11.32
C GLU A 233 -6.88 2.41 -12.72
N ASN A 234 -5.99 1.43 -12.88
CA ASN A 234 -5.68 0.86 -14.19
C ASN A 234 -5.57 -0.68 -14.18
N PRO A 235 -6.72 -1.37 -14.38
CA PRO A 235 -6.81 -2.84 -14.46
C PRO A 235 -5.97 -3.49 -15.56
N TRP A 236 -5.53 -2.73 -16.57
CA TRP A 236 -4.63 -3.25 -17.59
C TRP A 236 -3.33 -3.79 -16.99
N TYR A 237 -2.75 -3.11 -15.98
CA TYR A 237 -1.54 -3.60 -15.33
C TYR A 237 -1.77 -4.92 -14.59
N SER A 238 -2.94 -5.12 -14.01
CA SER A 238 -3.28 -6.41 -13.38
C SER A 238 -3.30 -7.51 -14.43
N GLY A 239 -3.90 -7.25 -15.58
CA GLY A 239 -3.93 -8.21 -16.69
C GLY A 239 -2.53 -8.57 -17.18
N VAL A 240 -1.71 -7.55 -17.45
CA VAL A 240 -0.38 -7.74 -18.04
C VAL A 240 0.60 -8.42 -17.08
N PHE A 241 0.63 -8.03 -15.80
CA PHE A 241 1.50 -8.71 -14.83
C PHE A 241 1.03 -10.15 -14.58
N SER A 242 -0.28 -10.38 -14.46
CA SER A 242 -0.83 -11.75 -14.27
C SER A 242 -0.55 -12.66 -15.47
N GLU A 243 -0.73 -12.15 -16.69
CA GLU A 243 -0.42 -12.90 -17.93
C GLU A 243 1.07 -13.20 -18.00
N GLY A 244 1.90 -12.19 -17.72
CA GLY A 244 3.34 -12.30 -17.73
C GLY A 244 3.83 -13.35 -16.73
N VAL A 245 3.37 -13.30 -15.48
CA VAL A 245 3.75 -14.24 -14.41
C VAL A 245 3.17 -15.64 -14.67
N GLY A 246 1.94 -15.72 -15.19
CA GLY A 246 1.26 -16.95 -15.56
C GLY A 246 0.45 -17.55 -14.42
N ALA A 247 -0.69 -18.17 -14.77
CA ALA A 247 -1.58 -18.83 -13.82
C ALA A 247 -0.86 -19.91 -13.00
N GLY A 248 -1.15 -19.98 -11.70
CA GLY A 248 -0.53 -20.93 -10.77
C GLY A 248 0.83 -20.51 -10.22
N ASN A 249 1.44 -19.43 -10.72
CA ASN A 249 2.73 -18.94 -10.22
C ASN A 249 2.60 -17.85 -9.14
N PHE A 250 1.39 -17.36 -8.88
CA PHE A 250 1.05 -16.37 -7.86
C PHE A 250 -0.26 -16.77 -7.18
N ASP A 251 -0.47 -16.29 -5.96
CA ASP A 251 -1.57 -16.72 -5.09
C ASP A 251 -2.63 -15.63 -4.90
N ALA A 252 -2.30 -14.36 -5.19
CA ALA A 252 -3.23 -13.24 -5.12
C ALA A 252 -2.83 -12.06 -6.03
N LEU A 253 -3.82 -11.23 -6.36
CA LEU A 253 -3.61 -9.87 -6.86
C LEU A 253 -3.88 -8.87 -5.76
N ALA A 254 -3.21 -7.72 -5.81
CA ALA A 254 -3.48 -6.64 -4.89
C ALA A 254 -3.43 -5.28 -5.57
N ILE A 255 -4.30 -4.38 -5.12
CA ILE A 255 -4.38 -3.00 -5.59
C ILE A 255 -4.33 -2.00 -4.43
N GLY A 256 -4.09 -0.74 -4.73
CA GLY A 256 -4.38 0.34 -3.78
C GLY A 256 -5.89 0.39 -3.49
N SER A 257 -6.26 0.88 -2.31
CA SER A 257 -7.62 1.36 -2.05
C SER A 257 -7.56 2.77 -1.51
N TYR A 258 -7.02 3.62 -2.37
CA TYR A 258 -6.80 5.02 -2.09
C TYR A 258 -8.05 5.85 -2.35
N PHE A 259 -8.23 6.90 -1.54
CA PHE A 259 -9.15 7.98 -1.84
C PHE A 259 -8.55 9.34 -1.49
N GLY A 260 -9.10 10.40 -2.05
CA GLY A 260 -8.80 11.77 -1.64
C GLY A 260 -7.53 12.38 -2.24
N ALA A 261 -6.83 11.67 -3.13
CA ALA A 261 -5.60 12.16 -3.78
C ALA A 261 -5.83 13.49 -4.54
N TRP A 262 -7.06 13.69 -5.05
CA TRP A 262 -7.48 14.88 -5.80
C TRP A 262 -8.57 15.69 -5.10
N ALA A 263 -8.85 15.38 -3.83
CA ALA A 263 -9.93 16.02 -3.08
C ALA A 263 -9.55 17.42 -2.56
N VAL A 264 -8.26 17.69 -2.37
CA VAL A 264 -7.80 19.02 -1.97
C VAL A 264 -7.86 19.98 -3.16
N PRO A 265 -8.59 21.11 -3.09
CA PRO A 265 -8.70 22.05 -4.19
C PRO A 265 -7.36 22.75 -4.49
N GLU A 266 -7.02 22.89 -5.78
CA GLU A 266 -5.80 23.62 -6.21
C GLU A 266 -5.93 25.14 -6.08
N ASN A 267 -7.15 25.68 -6.22
CA ASN A 267 -7.45 27.09 -6.04
C ASN A 267 -8.32 27.29 -4.79
N ILE A 268 -7.80 28.03 -3.82
CA ILE A 268 -8.46 28.31 -2.54
C ILE A 268 -8.71 29.81 -2.30
N ASP A 269 -8.53 30.63 -3.34
CA ASP A 269 -8.73 32.07 -3.26
C ASP A 269 -10.20 32.38 -2.95
N GLY A 270 -10.42 33.19 -1.91
CA GLY A 270 -11.76 33.55 -1.45
C GLY A 270 -12.51 32.45 -0.68
N LEU A 271 -11.95 31.24 -0.55
CA LEU A 271 -12.54 30.18 0.28
C LEU A 271 -12.11 30.31 1.74
N THR A 272 -13.05 30.10 2.65
CA THR A 272 -12.81 29.90 4.08
C THR A 272 -12.23 28.51 4.35
N ASP A 273 -11.62 28.32 5.51
CA ASP A 273 -11.08 27.01 5.93
C ASP A 273 -12.18 25.93 5.96
N ASP A 274 -13.37 26.26 6.46
CA ASP A 274 -14.51 25.34 6.51
C ASP A 274 -15.00 24.95 5.11
N GLN A 275 -15.09 25.90 4.17
CA GLN A 275 -15.45 25.60 2.78
C GLN A 275 -14.45 24.67 2.11
N ILE A 276 -13.14 24.81 2.41
CA ILE A 276 -12.12 23.92 1.87
C ILE A 276 -12.29 22.51 2.45
N LEU A 277 -12.55 22.39 3.75
CA LEU A 277 -12.80 21.10 4.40
C LEU A 277 -14.04 20.40 3.82
N GLU A 278 -15.15 21.12 3.64
CA GLU A 278 -16.34 20.56 3.00
C GLU A 278 -16.04 20.02 1.60
N VAL A 279 -15.34 20.80 0.77
CA VAL A 279 -14.94 20.36 -0.58
C VAL A 279 -14.07 19.10 -0.52
N MET A 280 -13.17 19.00 0.44
CA MET A 280 -12.33 17.81 0.60
C MET A 280 -13.16 16.56 0.92
N PHE A 281 -14.12 16.66 1.83
CA PHE A 281 -14.98 15.52 2.18
C PHE A 281 -15.96 15.14 1.07
N GLU A 282 -16.58 16.12 0.40
CA GLU A 282 -17.46 15.88 -0.75
C GLU A 282 -16.70 15.18 -1.88
N LYS A 283 -15.50 15.66 -2.22
CA LYS A 283 -14.68 15.02 -3.26
C LYS A 283 -14.15 13.66 -2.83
N GLY A 284 -13.81 13.47 -1.56
CA GLY A 284 -13.41 12.16 -1.03
C GLY A 284 -14.52 11.12 -1.19
N LEU A 285 -15.77 11.51 -0.92
CA LEU A 285 -16.95 10.67 -1.11
C LEU A 285 -17.15 10.28 -2.59
N VAL A 286 -17.05 11.26 -3.50
CA VAL A 286 -17.18 11.04 -4.94
C VAL A 286 -16.07 10.10 -5.44
N ASP A 287 -14.82 10.32 -5.02
CA ASP A 287 -13.66 9.51 -5.43
C ASP A 287 -13.81 8.03 -5.04
N ILE A 288 -14.32 7.74 -3.83
CA ILE A 288 -14.60 6.35 -3.41
C ILE A 288 -15.63 5.69 -4.34
N GLY A 289 -16.70 6.42 -4.69
CA GLY A 289 -17.74 5.91 -5.58
C GLY A 289 -17.23 5.67 -7.02
N ASP A 290 -16.49 6.63 -7.56
CA ASP A 290 -15.97 6.59 -8.93
C ASP A 290 -14.94 5.46 -9.14
N LYS A 291 -14.24 5.03 -8.09
CA LYS A 291 -13.28 3.92 -8.15
C LYS A 291 -13.92 2.52 -8.08
N LEU A 292 -15.19 2.39 -7.71
CA LEU A 292 -15.83 1.08 -7.57
C LEU A 292 -15.82 0.25 -8.88
N PRO A 293 -16.18 0.79 -10.06
CA PRO A 293 -16.11 0.03 -11.31
C PRO A 293 -14.69 -0.47 -11.62
N LYS A 294 -13.66 0.32 -11.32
CA LYS A 294 -12.26 -0.10 -11.53
C LYS A 294 -11.86 -1.25 -10.62
N LYS A 295 -12.27 -1.23 -9.36
CA LYS A 295 -12.05 -2.36 -8.45
C LYS A 295 -12.75 -3.64 -8.94
N GLN A 296 -13.95 -3.53 -9.52
CA GLN A 296 -14.65 -4.67 -10.12
C GLN A 296 -13.92 -5.21 -11.36
N GLU A 297 -13.39 -4.34 -12.22
CA GLU A 297 -12.53 -4.74 -13.34
C GLU A 297 -11.28 -5.50 -12.84
N HIS A 298 -10.65 -5.07 -11.75
CA HIS A 298 -9.56 -5.82 -11.11
C HIS A 298 -10.00 -7.19 -10.60
N LYS A 299 -11.20 -7.28 -10.01
CA LYS A 299 -11.75 -8.54 -9.52
C LYS A 299 -12.01 -9.52 -10.67
N GLU A 300 -12.48 -9.04 -11.81
CA GLU A 300 -12.62 -9.86 -13.01
C GLU A 300 -11.28 -10.40 -13.49
N VAL A 301 -10.21 -9.58 -13.46
CA VAL A 301 -8.85 -10.06 -13.77
C VAL A 301 -8.43 -11.13 -12.79
N ALA A 302 -8.55 -10.92 -11.47
CA ALA A 302 -8.21 -11.92 -10.46
C ALA A 302 -8.96 -13.25 -10.68
N GLY A 303 -10.26 -13.16 -11.02
CA GLY A 303 -11.12 -14.31 -11.33
C GLY A 303 -10.64 -15.13 -12.55
N LYS A 304 -10.09 -14.49 -13.59
CA LYS A 304 -9.52 -15.19 -14.76
C LYS A 304 -8.35 -16.11 -14.39
N TYR A 305 -7.64 -15.80 -13.31
CA TYR A 305 -6.49 -16.57 -12.82
C TYR A 305 -6.83 -17.43 -11.59
N GLY A 306 -8.08 -17.43 -11.14
CA GLY A 306 -8.52 -18.22 -9.98
C GLY A 306 -7.90 -17.77 -8.65
N VAL A 307 -7.49 -16.50 -8.53
CA VAL A 307 -6.87 -15.96 -7.32
C VAL A 307 -7.76 -14.92 -6.64
N GLU A 308 -7.43 -14.60 -5.39
CA GLU A 308 -8.10 -13.55 -4.64
C GLU A 308 -7.61 -12.15 -5.04
N LEU A 309 -8.42 -11.13 -4.71
CA LEU A 309 -8.05 -9.73 -4.84
C LEU A 309 -7.96 -9.12 -3.43
N PHE A 310 -6.82 -8.50 -3.12
CA PHE A 310 -6.56 -7.81 -1.86
C PHE A 310 -6.37 -6.31 -2.10
N THR A 311 -6.31 -5.54 -1.02
CA THR A 311 -5.59 -4.27 -1.05
C THR A 311 -4.17 -4.50 -0.56
N TYR A 312 -3.17 -3.82 -1.14
CA TYR A 312 -1.84 -3.73 -0.52
C TYR A 312 -1.67 -2.41 0.23
N GLU A 313 -2.39 -1.35 -0.20
CA GLU A 313 -2.42 -0.07 0.50
C GLU A 313 -3.84 0.53 0.57
N GLY A 314 -4.63 0.11 1.56
CA GLY A 314 -5.98 0.60 1.80
C GLY A 314 -6.03 1.82 2.72
N GLY A 315 -6.81 2.84 2.36
CA GLY A 315 -7.11 3.97 3.26
C GLY A 315 -6.23 5.22 3.09
N GLN A 316 -5.65 5.45 1.91
CA GLN A 316 -4.95 6.73 1.64
C GLN A 316 -5.88 7.94 1.79
N HIS A 317 -5.25 9.09 1.96
CA HIS A 317 -5.81 10.31 2.48
C HIS A 317 -5.68 11.52 1.56
N PHE A 318 -6.18 12.65 2.03
CA PHE A 318 -6.05 13.95 1.37
C PHE A 318 -4.59 14.38 1.20
N ILE A 319 -4.16 14.55 -0.04
CA ILE A 319 -2.80 14.97 -0.40
C ILE A 319 -2.84 16.42 -0.90
N ILE A 320 -1.85 17.22 -0.48
CA ILE A 320 -1.69 18.57 -1.02
C ILE A 320 -1.28 18.47 -2.50
N PRO A 321 -2.00 19.12 -3.44
CA PRO A 321 -1.67 19.04 -4.85
C PRO A 321 -0.28 19.59 -5.13
N ARG A 322 0.40 19.11 -6.18
CA ARG A 322 1.76 19.58 -6.51
C ARG A 322 1.79 21.04 -6.93
N LYS A 323 0.70 21.55 -7.54
CA LYS A 323 0.59 22.85 -8.18
C LYS A 323 -0.07 23.93 -7.30
N VAL A 324 0.33 24.02 -6.03
CA VAL A 324 -0.13 25.11 -5.14
C VAL A 324 1.01 26.05 -4.76
N THR A 325 0.70 27.32 -4.47
CA THR A 325 1.70 28.31 -4.06
C THR A 325 2.31 27.94 -2.70
N SER A 326 3.53 28.40 -2.39
CA SER A 326 4.16 28.12 -1.08
C SER A 326 3.33 28.63 0.11
N LYS A 327 2.60 29.74 -0.06
CA LYS A 327 1.68 30.27 0.96
C LYS A 327 0.51 29.31 1.18
N ASP A 328 -0.09 28.82 0.09
CA ASP A 328 -1.23 27.91 0.17
C ASP A 328 -0.82 26.53 0.69
N LYS A 329 0.40 26.07 0.42
CA LYS A 329 0.94 24.81 0.99
C LYS A 329 0.86 24.77 2.51
N ALA A 330 1.23 25.85 3.19
CA ALA A 330 1.19 25.90 4.65
C ALA A 330 -0.25 25.82 5.18
N ARG A 331 -1.16 26.59 4.56
CA ARG A 331 -2.59 26.60 4.90
C ARG A 331 -3.24 25.24 4.63
N LEU A 332 -3.08 24.70 3.42
CA LEU A 332 -3.59 23.40 3.01
C LEU A 332 -3.01 22.27 3.87
N GLY A 333 -1.72 22.32 4.23
CA GLY A 333 -1.14 21.32 5.12
C GLY A 333 -1.76 21.31 6.51
N LYS A 334 -2.17 22.49 7.04
CA LYS A 334 -2.95 22.56 8.28
C LYS A 334 -4.33 21.93 8.09
N LEU A 335 -5.02 22.25 6.99
CA LEU A 335 -6.37 21.75 6.71
C LEU A 335 -6.41 20.25 6.41
N VAL A 336 -5.42 19.72 5.70
CA VAL A 336 -5.24 18.27 5.52
C VAL A 336 -5.10 17.57 6.87
N ARG A 337 -4.25 18.08 7.77
CA ARG A 337 -4.15 17.53 9.14
C ARG A 337 -5.46 17.59 9.90
N GLN A 338 -6.17 18.71 9.79
CA GLN A 338 -7.47 18.87 10.45
C GLN A 338 -8.49 17.87 9.91
N ALA A 339 -8.59 17.72 8.59
CA ALA A 339 -9.49 16.77 7.95
C ALA A 339 -9.16 15.31 8.31
N GLN A 340 -7.88 14.98 8.51
CA GLN A 340 -7.45 13.63 8.91
C GLN A 340 -7.84 13.27 10.34
N ALA A 341 -7.98 14.28 11.20
CA ALA A 341 -8.43 14.14 12.59
C ALA A 341 -9.94 14.33 12.78
N ASP A 342 -10.66 14.78 11.74
CA ASP A 342 -12.11 14.99 11.74
C ASP A 342 -12.86 13.65 11.69
N ASP A 343 -13.95 13.52 12.46
CA ASP A 343 -14.73 12.29 12.54
C ASP A 343 -15.31 11.84 11.19
N ARG A 344 -15.53 12.75 10.24
CA ARG A 344 -15.95 12.38 8.88
C ARG A 344 -14.94 11.49 8.16
N MET A 345 -13.67 11.49 8.59
CA MET A 345 -12.65 10.57 8.07
C MET A 345 -12.91 9.11 8.49
N ASN A 346 -13.55 8.88 9.64
CA ASN A 346 -14.01 7.54 10.05
C ASN A 346 -15.03 7.01 9.05
N GLU A 347 -16.02 7.84 8.71
CA GLU A 347 -17.09 7.49 7.77
C GLU A 347 -16.56 7.24 6.35
N LEU A 348 -15.66 8.09 5.83
CA LEU A 348 -15.02 7.84 4.52
C LEU A 348 -14.19 6.54 4.54
N THR A 349 -13.50 6.25 5.64
CA THR A 349 -12.70 5.03 5.75
C THR A 349 -13.58 3.78 5.76
N LYS A 350 -14.67 3.78 6.55
CA LYS A 350 -15.67 2.71 6.53
C LYS A 350 -16.25 2.51 5.14
N LEU A 351 -16.68 3.60 4.50
CA LEU A 351 -17.25 3.51 3.16
C LEU A 351 -16.25 2.94 2.16
N ASN A 352 -14.97 3.31 2.22
CA ASN A 352 -13.93 2.75 1.37
C ASN A 352 -13.74 1.24 1.60
N ILE A 353 -13.76 0.78 2.86
CA ILE A 353 -13.68 -0.65 3.22
C ILE A 353 -14.91 -1.40 2.68
N GLU A 354 -16.12 -0.86 2.88
CA GLU A 354 -17.36 -1.46 2.38
C GLU A 354 -17.40 -1.51 0.84
N MET A 355 -16.94 -0.46 0.16
CA MET A 355 -16.84 -0.47 -1.29
C MET A 355 -15.77 -1.43 -1.80
N ALA A 356 -14.66 -1.59 -1.06
CA ALA A 356 -13.69 -2.63 -1.34
C ALA A 356 -14.31 -4.03 -1.23
N LYS A 357 -15.01 -4.33 -0.13
CA LYS A 357 -15.73 -5.60 0.07
C LYS A 357 -16.75 -5.85 -1.05
N LYS A 358 -17.58 -4.85 -1.36
CA LYS A 358 -18.58 -4.91 -2.44
C LYS A 358 -17.96 -5.15 -3.83
N SER A 359 -16.73 -4.71 -4.05
CA SER A 359 -15.99 -4.98 -5.28
C SER A 359 -15.40 -6.39 -5.37
N GLY A 360 -15.50 -7.19 -4.30
CA GLY A 360 -14.98 -8.55 -4.23
C GLY A 360 -13.54 -8.65 -3.73
N ILE A 361 -13.05 -7.61 -3.05
CA ILE A 361 -11.77 -7.63 -2.33
C ILE A 361 -11.94 -8.49 -1.07
N SER A 362 -11.13 -9.54 -0.95
CA SER A 362 -11.19 -10.50 0.15
C SER A 362 -10.47 -10.05 1.42
N MET A 363 -9.47 -9.16 1.28
CA MET A 363 -8.66 -8.68 2.40
C MET A 363 -8.31 -7.20 2.21
N PHE A 364 -8.53 -6.41 3.26
CA PHE A 364 -8.20 -4.99 3.28
C PHE A 364 -6.93 -4.76 4.10
N MET A 365 -5.77 -4.73 3.45
CA MET A 365 -4.52 -4.30 4.08
C MET A 365 -4.54 -2.79 4.26
N ALA A 366 -4.63 -2.34 5.51
CA ALA A 366 -4.56 -0.92 5.83
C ALA A 366 -3.14 -0.40 5.62
N TYR A 367 -3.03 0.77 4.98
CA TYR A 367 -1.76 1.44 4.76
C TYR A 367 -1.47 2.52 5.79
N SER A 368 -0.20 2.63 6.15
CA SER A 368 0.34 3.77 6.88
C SER A 368 1.42 4.45 6.06
N PHE A 369 1.30 5.76 5.87
CA PHE A 369 2.32 6.55 5.19
C PHE A 369 2.89 7.65 6.08
N HIS A 370 4.10 7.43 6.62
CA HIS A 370 4.74 8.38 7.50
C HIS A 370 5.62 9.37 6.72
N LYS A 371 5.11 10.59 6.45
CA LYS A 371 5.95 11.75 6.03
C LYS A 371 5.62 12.99 6.86
N GLN A 372 6.65 13.58 7.49
CA GLN A 372 6.55 14.77 8.36
C GLN A 372 5.80 15.97 7.75
N ASN A 373 5.78 16.10 6.42
CA ASN A 373 5.16 17.23 5.71
C ASN A 373 3.73 16.97 5.19
N MET A 374 3.21 15.74 5.30
CA MET A 374 1.87 15.36 4.78
C MET A 374 0.78 15.40 5.86
N GLY A 375 1.15 15.77 7.09
CA GLY A 375 0.29 15.62 8.25
C GLY A 375 0.48 14.24 8.88
N LYS A 376 0.44 14.23 10.22
CA LYS A 376 0.75 13.06 11.04
C LYS A 376 -0.27 11.95 10.74
N ASP A 377 0.27 10.76 10.48
CA ASP A 377 -0.32 9.59 9.81
C ASP A 377 -1.18 8.72 10.77
N PRO A 378 -2.19 7.94 10.30
CA PRO A 378 -2.94 6.97 11.09
C PRO A 378 -2.14 6.10 12.06
N PHE A 379 -0.94 5.61 11.71
CA PHE A 379 -0.15 4.78 12.62
C PHE A 379 0.98 5.52 13.34
N GLU A 380 1.31 6.76 12.95
CA GLU A 380 2.06 7.63 13.86
C GLU A 380 1.24 7.85 15.15
N HIS A 381 -0.09 7.78 15.09
CA HIS A 381 -1.00 7.69 16.24
C HIS A 381 -1.37 6.27 16.69
N ILE A 382 -0.67 5.25 16.21
CA ILE A 382 -0.66 3.91 16.81
C ILE A 382 0.67 3.70 17.56
N PHE A 383 1.74 4.39 17.13
CA PHE A 383 3.07 4.31 17.74
C PHE A 383 3.49 5.54 18.58
N LYS A 384 2.99 6.78 18.35
CA LYS A 384 3.20 7.94 19.28
C LYS A 384 2.31 7.85 20.50
N ASP A 385 1.11 7.37 20.27
CA ASP A 385 0.09 7.11 21.26
C ASP A 385 -0.56 5.84 20.73
N LEU A 386 -0.88 4.82 21.53
CA LEU A 386 -1.98 3.93 21.17
C LEU A 386 -3.28 4.73 21.34
N ASN A 387 -3.42 5.86 20.63
CA ASN A 387 -4.62 6.65 20.66
C ASN A 387 -5.60 5.96 19.71
N THR A 388 -6.19 4.89 20.25
CA THR A 388 -7.24 4.07 19.65
C THR A 388 -8.47 4.88 19.21
N ASN A 389 -8.44 6.20 19.38
CA ASN A 389 -9.49 7.12 19.02
C ASN A 389 -9.29 7.82 17.67
N THR A 390 -8.21 7.58 16.91
CA THR A 390 -8.11 8.20 15.57
C THR A 390 -9.25 7.71 14.67
N PRO A 391 -9.85 8.59 13.83
CA PRO A 391 -10.99 8.23 13.01
C PRO A 391 -10.75 6.97 12.14
N LYS A 392 -9.55 6.83 11.57
CA LYS A 392 -9.17 5.68 10.74
C LYS A 392 -8.99 4.39 11.53
N TRP A 393 -8.29 4.44 12.67
CA TRP A 393 -8.12 3.27 13.52
C TRP A 393 -9.48 2.80 14.05
N ARG A 394 -10.33 3.73 14.50
CA ARG A 394 -11.71 3.40 14.87
C ARG A 394 -12.46 2.68 13.74
N ALA A 395 -12.34 3.16 12.50
CA ALA A 395 -12.99 2.52 11.35
C ALA A 395 -12.48 1.09 11.12
N LEU A 396 -11.17 0.86 11.22
CA LEU A 396 -10.56 -0.47 11.10
C LEU A 396 -11.00 -1.40 12.23
N MET A 397 -11.00 -0.93 13.48
CA MET A 397 -11.40 -1.75 14.63
C MET A 397 -12.89 -2.07 14.61
N GLU A 398 -13.74 -1.09 14.28
CA GLU A 398 -15.18 -1.30 14.16
C GLU A 398 -15.50 -2.31 13.04
N TYR A 399 -14.78 -2.27 11.92
CA TYR A 399 -14.91 -3.28 10.87
C TYR A 399 -14.40 -4.65 11.31
N SER A 400 -13.28 -4.72 12.02
CA SER A 400 -12.70 -6.01 12.46
C SER A 400 -13.49 -6.70 13.58
N ILE A 401 -14.19 -5.94 14.43
CA ILE A 401 -14.99 -6.48 15.55
C ILE A 401 -16.41 -6.82 15.09
N GLY A 402 -16.92 -6.13 14.07
CA GLY A 402 -18.27 -6.32 13.55
C GLY A 402 -18.45 -7.48 12.57
N ASN A 403 -17.36 -8.11 12.13
CA ASN A 403 -17.35 -9.37 11.37
C ASN A 403 -16.82 -10.48 12.27
#